data_AF-A0A3P9JTL4-F1
#
_entry.id   AF-A0A3P9JTL4-F1
#
_cell.length_a   1.000
_cell.length_b   1.000
_cell.length_c   1.000
_cell.angle_alpha   90.00
_cell.angle_beta   90.00
_cell.angle_gamma   90.00
#
_symmetry.space_group_name_H-M   'P 1'
#
loop_
_entity.id
_entity.type
_entity.pdbx_description
1 polymer ?
#
loop_
_entity_poly.entity_id
_entity_poly.type
_entity_poly.pdbx_seq_one_letter_code
_entity_poly.pdbx_strand_id
1 'polypeptide(L)'
;MVELGQWEKALSVAPGVSMKYWKKLMQRRADQLMDEDNDDAIPFCIATGDVQKLVTFFTRRGQLLEALLIAQVWGRGHRAPMTSAEVFDQYPLRSGSLLLHDVCTELAEWYFQDGCSVLAACCHLAVDNVKLAMSSLIRGNELELAASVGVALGEAANQSTAYCLELLARKYMTPPTCCFSSILTLSADLLQMIPDNHALLVKLCAFIPGSPAEIQQLHQKCGLPAPEDCGSLAEEALRDGDLFSALELHLLSSEPERALQIGIAHVKEQLVGSDWTVDVVHPILDLLSYIRTERLIMTKMTEARSELLILCGYIGALLAISRNYTSIVPALYEYTSQLMKRREVSVPLKIEQLSVELDAWRACAQNNGVYVTPPYFFRAITLTNQRLCDYVTGSNLPSHSDLQLSCFTGQRIQGPVFLLEDNKSAISLNDALMWAKVNPFSPLGTGLRINPF
;
A
#
# COMPACT_ATOMS: atom_id res chain seq x y z
N MET A 1 33.31 43.41 -22.92
CA MET A 1 33.58 42.80 -21.58
C MET A 1 32.97 41.41 -21.47
N VAL A 2 31.67 41.24 -21.72
CA VAL A 2 31.00 39.92 -21.74
C VAL A 2 31.60 38.98 -22.79
N GLU A 3 31.80 39.45 -24.02
CA GLU A 3 32.45 38.69 -25.11
C GLU A 3 33.92 38.38 -24.85
N LEU A 4 34.53 39.01 -23.84
CA LEU A 4 35.91 38.79 -23.40
C LEU A 4 35.97 37.88 -22.16
N GLY A 5 34.86 37.27 -21.74
CA GLY A 5 34.76 36.42 -20.55
C GLY A 5 34.86 37.17 -19.21
N GLN A 6 34.93 38.51 -19.22
CA GLN A 6 35.07 39.34 -18.02
C GLN A 6 33.72 39.65 -17.38
N TRP A 7 33.04 38.60 -16.92
CA TRP A 7 31.67 38.66 -16.40
C TRP A 7 31.53 39.55 -15.15
N GLU A 8 32.43 39.44 -14.18
CA GLU A 8 32.39 40.24 -12.94
C GLU A 8 32.49 41.74 -13.21
N LYS A 9 33.39 42.14 -14.12
CA LYS A 9 33.56 43.54 -14.53
C LYS A 9 32.35 44.06 -15.32
N ALA A 10 31.73 43.20 -16.12
CA ALA A 10 30.52 43.57 -16.85
C ALA A 10 29.32 43.74 -15.89
N LEU A 11 29.20 42.87 -14.88
CA LEU A 11 28.12 42.90 -13.90
C LEU A 11 28.24 44.06 -12.90
N SER A 12 29.44 44.51 -12.57
CA SER A 12 29.64 45.65 -11.67
C SER A 12 29.24 46.99 -12.30
N VAL A 13 29.37 47.13 -13.64
CA VAL A 13 29.02 48.36 -14.37
C VAL A 13 27.58 48.36 -14.88
N ALA A 14 26.96 47.19 -15.03
CA ALA A 14 25.62 47.03 -15.58
C ALA A 14 24.48 47.80 -14.85
N PRO A 15 24.48 47.99 -13.51
CA PRO A 15 23.47 48.82 -12.84
C PRO A 15 23.49 50.27 -13.30
N GLY A 16 24.63 50.78 -13.77
CA GLY A 16 24.76 52.13 -14.34
C GLY A 16 24.05 52.32 -15.67
N VAL A 17 23.68 51.23 -16.37
CA VAL A 17 22.87 51.27 -17.59
C VAL A 17 21.38 51.18 -17.24
N SER A 18 20.98 50.14 -16.51
CA SER A 18 19.66 50.01 -15.89
C SER A 18 19.59 48.74 -15.04
N MET A 19 18.69 48.70 -14.05
CA MET A 19 18.42 47.49 -13.28
C MET A 19 17.85 46.34 -14.13
N LYS A 20 17.06 46.66 -15.17
CA LYS A 20 16.54 45.65 -16.11
C LYS A 20 17.65 44.98 -16.90
N TYR A 21 18.63 45.77 -17.37
CA TYR A 21 19.79 45.25 -18.09
C TYR A 21 20.68 44.40 -17.17
N TRP A 22 20.95 44.87 -15.95
CA TRP A 22 21.67 44.09 -14.95
C TRP A 22 21.01 42.74 -14.67
N LYS A 23 19.68 42.71 -14.46
CA LYS A 23 18.95 41.45 -14.22
C LYS A 23 19.07 40.47 -15.40
N LYS A 24 18.92 40.95 -16.64
CA LYS A 24 19.07 40.12 -17.85
C LYS A 24 20.49 39.56 -17.99
N LEU A 25 21.51 40.36 -17.63
CA LEU A 25 22.90 39.94 -17.69
C LEU A 25 23.25 38.91 -16.60
N MET A 26 22.72 39.10 -15.39
CA MET A 26 22.81 38.15 -14.28
C MET A 26 22.15 36.81 -14.64
N GLN A 27 20.94 36.83 -15.21
CA GLN A 27 20.25 35.63 -15.68
C GLN A 27 21.06 34.87 -16.74
N ARG A 28 21.62 35.58 -17.73
CA ARG A 28 22.46 34.95 -18.76
C ARG A 28 23.72 34.31 -18.19
N ARG A 29 24.35 34.93 -17.18
CA ARG A 29 25.52 34.35 -16.51
C ARG A 29 25.13 33.14 -15.65
N ALA A 30 23.99 33.22 -14.96
CA ALA A 30 23.44 32.10 -14.20
C ALA A 30 23.14 30.89 -15.10
N ASP A 31 22.48 31.11 -16.23
CA ASP A 31 22.14 30.04 -17.19
C ASP A 31 23.43 29.35 -17.70
N GLN A 32 24.46 30.13 -18.06
CA GLN A 32 25.75 29.56 -18.49
C GLN A 32 26.41 28.71 -17.38
N LEU A 33 26.44 29.21 -16.14
CA LEU A 33 27.06 28.49 -15.02
C LEU A 33 26.26 27.25 -14.61
N MET A 34 24.93 27.27 -14.79
CA MET A 34 24.08 26.10 -14.56
C MET A 34 24.30 25.02 -15.62
N ASP A 35 24.49 25.39 -16.89
CA ASP A 35 24.83 24.46 -17.97
C ASP A 35 26.23 23.83 -17.77
N GLU A 36 27.14 24.56 -17.12
CA GLU A 36 28.48 24.09 -16.73
C GLU A 36 28.47 23.29 -15.41
N ASP A 37 27.30 23.09 -14.79
CA ASP A 37 27.16 22.46 -13.49
C ASP A 37 28.08 23.10 -12.41
N ASN A 38 28.15 24.43 -12.37
CA ASN A 38 28.94 25.17 -11.38
C ASN A 38 28.07 25.81 -10.29
N ASP A 39 28.46 25.60 -9.03
CA ASP A 39 27.84 26.17 -7.82
C ASP A 39 27.92 27.71 -7.78
N ASP A 40 28.85 28.32 -8.52
CA ASP A 40 28.93 29.77 -8.69
C ASP A 40 27.64 30.36 -9.29
N ALA A 41 26.75 29.56 -9.89
CA ALA A 41 25.43 29.99 -10.36
C ALA A 41 24.50 30.44 -9.22
N ILE A 42 24.64 29.86 -8.02
CA ILE A 42 23.69 29.98 -6.91
C ILE A 42 23.48 31.45 -6.50
N PRO A 43 24.52 32.26 -6.25
CA PRO A 43 24.35 33.67 -5.90
C PRO A 43 23.65 34.48 -6.99
N PHE A 44 23.86 34.15 -8.28
CA PHE A 44 23.22 34.85 -9.39
C PHE A 44 21.71 34.53 -9.46
N CYS A 45 21.33 33.28 -9.25
CA CYS A 45 19.93 32.86 -9.20
C CYS A 45 19.18 33.46 -8.00
N ILE A 46 19.81 33.49 -6.82
CA ILE A 46 19.24 34.11 -5.62
C ILE A 46 19.04 35.62 -5.85
N ALA A 47 20.05 36.31 -6.40
CA ALA A 47 19.98 37.74 -6.65
C ALA A 47 18.94 38.14 -7.72
N THR A 48 18.66 37.26 -8.67
CA THR A 48 17.64 37.49 -9.71
C THR A 48 16.23 37.09 -9.29
N GLY A 49 16.10 36.34 -8.18
CA GLY A 49 14.84 35.82 -7.66
C GLY A 49 14.27 34.65 -8.47
N ASP A 50 15.10 33.97 -9.28
CA ASP A 50 14.68 32.85 -10.13
C ASP A 50 14.72 31.52 -9.36
N VAL A 51 13.83 31.40 -8.37
CA VAL A 51 13.81 30.28 -7.43
C VAL A 51 13.47 28.96 -8.10
N GLN A 52 12.61 28.96 -9.12
CA GLN A 52 12.21 27.74 -9.81
C GLN A 52 13.41 27.10 -10.51
N LYS A 53 14.23 27.89 -11.21
CA LYS A 53 15.46 27.39 -11.83
C LYS A 53 16.42 26.79 -10.79
N LEU A 54 16.57 27.47 -9.66
CA LEU A 54 17.45 27.02 -8.60
C LEU A 54 16.97 25.71 -7.96
N VAL A 55 15.66 25.56 -7.73
CA VAL A 55 15.08 24.28 -7.26
C VAL A 55 15.31 23.18 -8.29
N THR A 56 15.06 23.43 -9.58
CA THR A 56 15.31 22.41 -10.61
C THR A 56 16.79 22.04 -10.74
N PHE A 57 17.71 22.97 -10.49
CA PHE A 57 19.15 22.72 -10.48
C PHE A 57 19.55 21.76 -9.37
N PHE A 58 19.10 22.01 -8.14
CA PHE A 58 19.37 21.15 -6.99
C PHE A 58 18.69 19.77 -7.12
N THR A 59 17.42 19.74 -7.56
CA THR A 59 16.69 18.49 -7.81
C THR A 59 17.42 17.60 -8.82
N ARG A 60 17.90 18.15 -9.94
CA ARG A 60 18.63 17.37 -10.97
C ARG A 60 19.91 16.72 -10.46
N ARG A 61 20.51 17.29 -9.41
CA ARG A 61 21.73 16.80 -8.76
C ARG A 61 21.47 15.81 -7.63
N GLY A 62 20.20 15.52 -7.33
CA GLY A 62 19.82 14.75 -6.14
C GLY A 62 20.01 15.50 -4.82
N GLN A 63 20.28 16.80 -4.85
CA GLN A 63 20.43 17.69 -3.69
C GLN A 63 19.04 18.19 -3.22
N LEU A 64 18.17 17.23 -2.86
CA LEU A 64 16.76 17.50 -2.57
C LEU A 64 16.55 18.30 -1.28
N LEU A 65 17.47 18.22 -0.31
CA LEU A 65 17.40 18.99 0.93
C LEU A 65 17.68 20.48 0.68
N GLU A 66 18.65 20.78 -0.17
CA GLU A 66 18.98 22.13 -0.62
C GLU A 66 17.82 22.73 -1.42
N ALA A 67 17.23 21.93 -2.32
CA ALA A 67 16.01 22.30 -3.05
C ALA A 67 14.85 22.63 -2.09
N LEU A 68 14.65 21.82 -1.05
CA LEU A 68 13.60 22.01 -0.05
C LEU A 68 13.81 23.32 0.73
N LEU A 69 15.02 23.59 1.19
CA LEU A 69 15.34 24.82 1.92
C LEU A 69 15.01 26.06 1.10
N ILE A 70 15.36 26.06 -0.18
CA ILE A 70 15.10 27.16 -1.10
C ILE A 70 13.58 27.33 -1.34
N ALA A 71 12.87 26.23 -1.55
CA ALA A 71 11.41 26.24 -1.70
C ALA A 71 10.70 26.75 -0.43
N GLN A 72 11.19 26.39 0.76
CA GLN A 72 10.66 26.87 2.05
C GLN A 72 10.86 28.36 2.24
N VAL A 73 12.05 28.88 1.95
CA VAL A 73 12.35 30.33 2.05
C VAL A 73 11.45 31.13 1.11
N TRP A 74 11.19 30.61 -0.08
CA TRP A 74 10.29 31.26 -1.04
C TRP A 74 8.82 31.16 -0.65
N GLY A 75 8.36 29.98 -0.21
CA GLY A 75 6.98 29.71 0.20
C GLY A 75 6.54 30.46 1.45
N ARG A 76 7.46 30.71 2.41
CA ARG A 76 7.19 31.54 3.60
C ARG A 76 7.13 33.04 3.30
N GLY A 77 7.34 33.42 2.04
CA GLY A 77 7.43 34.80 1.61
C GLY A 77 8.84 35.31 1.83
N HIS A 78 9.63 35.35 0.76
CA HIS A 78 10.72 36.30 0.66
C HIS A 78 10.11 37.71 0.66
N ARG A 79 9.77 38.24 1.84
CA ARG A 79 9.74 39.68 2.06
C ARG A 79 11.20 40.13 2.02
N ALA A 80 11.72 40.33 0.81
CA ALA A 80 12.79 41.31 0.67
C ALA A 80 12.28 42.60 1.35
N PRO A 81 13.12 43.33 2.11
CA PRO A 81 12.81 44.70 2.43
C PRO A 81 12.78 45.47 1.09
N MET A 82 11.58 45.56 0.50
CA MET A 82 11.33 46.36 -0.68
C MET A 82 11.45 47.82 -0.25
N THR A 83 12.65 48.37 -0.38
CA THR A 83 12.77 49.78 -0.72
C THR A 83 12.02 50.00 -2.02
N SER A 84 11.00 50.84 -1.93
CA SER A 84 10.14 51.39 -2.99
C SER A 84 9.27 50.42 -3.78
N ALA A 85 7.97 50.73 -3.72
CA ALA A 85 6.92 50.20 -4.56
C ALA A 85 7.22 50.40 -6.05
N GLU A 86 7.49 49.31 -6.76
CA GLU A 86 7.20 49.23 -8.19
C GLU A 86 6.47 47.91 -8.46
N VAL A 87 5.20 48.06 -8.86
CA VAL A 87 4.33 47.00 -9.37
C VAL A 87 4.99 46.44 -10.64
N PHE A 88 5.48 45.20 -10.57
CA PHE A 88 5.82 44.43 -11.76
C PHE A 88 4.95 43.18 -11.81
N ASP A 89 3.91 43.30 -12.61
CA ASP A 89 3.05 42.21 -13.05
C ASP A 89 3.72 41.43 -14.20
N GLN A 90 3.29 40.17 -14.38
CA GLN A 90 3.57 39.24 -15.50
C GLN A 90 4.80 38.31 -15.40
N TYR A 91 4.66 37.26 -14.58
CA TYR A 91 4.78 35.85 -14.98
C TYR A 91 3.76 35.06 -14.14
N PRO A 92 3.14 33.97 -14.61
CA PRO A 92 2.32 33.13 -13.76
C PRO A 92 3.26 32.43 -12.77
N LEU A 93 3.61 33.10 -11.68
CA LEU A 93 4.33 32.53 -10.56
C LEU A 93 3.48 31.34 -10.10
N ARG A 94 3.94 30.10 -10.35
CA ARG A 94 3.48 28.97 -9.55
C ARG A 94 3.64 29.40 -8.10
N SER A 95 2.52 29.44 -7.35
CA SER A 95 2.53 29.81 -5.95
C SER A 95 3.65 29.05 -5.24
N GLY A 96 4.46 29.71 -4.40
CA GLY A 96 5.60 29.06 -3.72
C GLY A 96 5.21 27.80 -2.94
N SER A 97 3.93 27.68 -2.57
CA SER A 97 3.31 26.46 -2.02
C SER A 97 3.33 25.25 -2.97
N LEU A 98 3.12 25.44 -4.28
CA LEU A 98 3.14 24.38 -5.27
C LEU A 98 4.56 23.83 -5.48
N LEU A 99 5.55 24.71 -5.55
CA LEU A 99 6.96 24.31 -5.70
C LEU A 99 7.44 23.51 -4.47
N LEU A 100 7.04 23.95 -3.27
CA LEU A 100 7.34 23.24 -2.04
C LEU A 100 6.64 21.87 -1.98
N HIS A 101 5.42 21.77 -2.50
CA HIS A 101 4.71 20.50 -2.61
C HIS A 101 5.43 19.52 -3.55
N ASP A 102 5.87 19.98 -4.71
CA ASP A 102 6.60 19.15 -5.69
C ASP A 102 7.90 18.60 -5.09
N VAL A 103 8.73 19.46 -4.49
CA VAL A 103 10.01 19.05 -3.88
C VAL A 103 9.82 18.10 -2.70
N CYS A 104 8.85 18.38 -1.82
CA CYS A 104 8.55 17.47 -0.71
C CYS A 104 8.04 16.11 -1.21
N THR A 105 7.31 16.06 -2.32
CA THR A 105 6.81 14.81 -2.90
C THR A 105 7.97 13.99 -3.47
N GLU A 106 8.87 14.59 -4.24
CA GLU A 106 10.07 13.91 -4.76
C GLU A 106 10.99 13.43 -3.63
N LEU A 107 11.21 14.25 -2.60
CA LEU A 107 12.00 13.87 -1.44
C LEU A 107 11.34 12.73 -0.64
N ALA A 108 10.01 12.76 -0.49
CA ALA A 108 9.27 11.68 0.17
C ALA A 108 9.39 10.36 -0.60
N GLU A 109 9.28 10.40 -1.93
CA GLU A 109 9.45 9.22 -2.78
C GLU A 109 10.85 8.63 -2.64
N TRP A 110 11.88 9.48 -2.62
CA TRP A 110 13.27 9.06 -2.42
C TRP A 110 13.46 8.38 -1.06
N TYR A 111 13.01 9.02 0.03
CA TYR A 111 13.08 8.42 1.37
C TYR A 111 12.31 7.11 1.46
N PHE A 112 11.14 7.03 0.84
CA PHE A 112 10.33 5.82 0.87
C PHE A 112 11.00 4.67 0.13
N GLN A 113 11.60 4.93 -1.04
CA GLN A 113 12.36 3.94 -1.80
C GLN A 113 13.59 3.45 -1.03
N ASP A 114 14.21 4.31 -0.21
CA ASP A 114 15.34 3.94 0.66
C ASP A 114 14.91 3.12 1.89
N GLY A 115 13.60 2.94 2.12
CA GLY A 115 13.05 2.29 3.31
C GLY A 115 12.95 3.23 4.52
N CYS A 116 13.09 4.54 4.35
CA CYS A 116 12.87 5.53 5.41
C CYS A 116 11.42 6.05 5.42
N SER A 117 10.46 5.15 5.67
CA SER A 117 9.02 5.44 5.63
C SER A 117 8.59 6.60 6.54
N VAL A 118 9.22 6.73 7.72
CA VAL A 118 8.95 7.81 8.68
C VAL A 118 9.37 9.18 8.12
N LEU A 119 10.54 9.27 7.48
CA LEU A 119 11.00 10.52 6.87
C LEU A 119 10.13 10.91 5.67
N ALA A 120 9.70 9.93 4.88
CA ALA A 120 8.74 10.15 3.80
C ALA A 120 7.41 10.70 4.34
N ALA A 121 6.90 10.14 5.45
CA ALA A 121 5.69 10.63 6.10
C ALA A 121 5.86 12.06 6.63
N CYS A 122 7.00 12.39 7.24
CA CYS A 122 7.33 13.75 7.68
C CYS A 122 7.31 14.75 6.51
N CYS A 123 7.85 14.38 5.34
CA CYS A 123 7.83 15.24 4.14
C CYS A 123 6.39 15.53 3.68
N HIS A 124 5.51 14.53 3.70
CA HIS A 124 4.10 14.71 3.37
C HIS A 124 3.33 15.53 4.42
N LEU A 125 3.59 15.32 5.71
CA LEU A 125 2.99 16.13 6.79
C LEU A 125 3.45 17.59 6.73
N ALA A 126 4.69 17.86 6.33
CA ALA A 126 5.21 19.21 6.16
C ALA A 126 4.45 20.03 5.10
N VAL A 127 3.78 19.35 4.16
CA VAL A 127 2.95 19.95 3.10
C VAL A 127 1.46 19.70 3.31
N ASP A 128 1.06 19.34 4.53
CA ASP A 128 -0.33 19.07 4.93
C ASP A 128 -1.01 17.93 4.14
N ASN A 129 -0.21 17.02 3.57
CA ASN A 129 -0.72 15.85 2.86
C ASN A 129 -0.85 14.65 3.79
N VAL A 130 -1.88 14.71 4.64
CA VAL A 130 -2.19 13.67 5.65
C VAL A 130 -2.38 12.29 5.02
N LYS A 131 -3.04 12.21 3.85
CA LYS A 131 -3.35 10.93 3.20
C LYS A 131 -2.09 10.19 2.77
N LEU A 132 -1.14 10.88 2.13
CA LEU A 132 0.12 10.26 1.72
C LEU A 132 1.02 9.98 2.92
N ALA A 133 1.04 10.86 3.94
CA ALA A 133 1.80 10.60 5.15
C ALA A 133 1.38 9.29 5.83
N MET A 134 0.08 9.10 6.04
CA MET A 134 -0.47 7.87 6.60
C MET A 134 -0.20 6.66 5.71
N SER A 135 -0.34 6.81 4.39
CA SER A 135 -0.02 5.75 3.42
C SER A 135 1.44 5.31 3.51
N SER A 136 2.39 6.25 3.62
CA SER A 136 3.82 5.94 3.76
C SER A 136 4.14 5.17 5.04
N LEU A 137 3.54 5.54 6.18
CA LEU A 137 3.75 4.80 7.44
C LEU A 137 3.17 3.38 7.38
N ILE A 138 1.93 3.23 6.90
CA ILE A 138 1.26 1.93 6.80
C ILE A 138 2.01 1.00 5.83
N ARG A 139 2.50 1.53 4.71
CA ARG A 139 3.25 0.77 3.71
C ARG A 139 4.69 0.48 4.13
N GLY A 140 5.23 1.26 5.07
CA GLY A 140 6.48 0.99 5.77
C GLY A 140 6.38 -0.03 6.91
N ASN A 141 5.18 -0.57 7.17
CA ASN A 141 4.87 -1.44 8.30
C ASN A 141 5.10 -0.80 9.69
N GLU A 142 5.04 0.54 9.79
CA GLU A 142 5.13 1.29 11.05
C GLU A 142 3.73 1.49 11.65
N LEU A 143 3.00 0.38 11.87
CA LEU A 143 1.56 0.40 12.18
C LEU A 143 1.24 1.08 13.52
N GLU A 144 2.02 0.81 14.57
CA GLU A 144 1.80 1.41 15.89
C GLU A 144 2.00 2.94 15.86
N LEU A 145 3.01 3.41 15.11
CA LEU A 145 3.25 4.83 14.89
C LEU A 145 2.14 5.45 14.03
N ALA A 146 1.75 4.78 12.94
CA ALA A 146 0.65 5.23 12.08
C ALA A 146 -0.67 5.36 12.85
N ALA A 147 -1.01 4.40 13.71
CA ALA A 147 -2.19 4.47 14.56
C ALA A 147 -2.12 5.68 15.50
N SER A 148 -0.98 5.90 16.15
CA SER A 148 -0.77 7.03 17.06
C SER A 148 -0.89 8.39 16.36
N VAL A 149 -0.25 8.52 15.19
CA VAL A 149 -0.32 9.74 14.35
C VAL A 149 -1.74 9.95 13.84
N GLY A 150 -2.40 8.89 13.39
CA GLY A 150 -3.78 8.94 12.90
C GLY A 150 -4.76 9.44 13.97
N VAL A 151 -4.66 8.93 15.19
CA VAL A 151 -5.46 9.39 16.33
C VAL A 151 -5.18 10.87 16.63
N ALA A 152 -3.92 11.30 16.58
CA ALA A 152 -3.55 12.70 16.80
C ALA A 152 -4.07 13.65 15.70
N LEU A 153 -4.15 13.19 14.45
CA LEU A 153 -4.66 13.95 13.31
C LEU A 153 -6.19 13.98 13.21
N GLY A 154 -6.88 13.10 13.95
CA GLY A 154 -8.34 13.09 14.06
C GLY A 154 -9.05 12.84 12.72
N GLU A 155 -10.09 13.64 12.43
CA GLU A 155 -10.97 13.45 11.27
C GLU A 155 -10.22 13.44 9.92
N ALA A 156 -9.13 14.21 9.80
CA ALA A 156 -8.34 14.29 8.58
C ALA A 156 -7.71 12.94 8.18
N ALA A 157 -7.45 12.05 9.15
CA ALA A 157 -6.82 10.75 8.94
C ALA A 157 -7.76 9.56 9.12
N ASN A 158 -9.04 9.77 9.49
CA ASN A 158 -9.93 8.73 9.99
C ASN A 158 -9.98 7.44 9.14
N GLN A 159 -10.13 7.56 7.82
CA GLN A 159 -10.15 6.39 6.91
C GLN A 159 -8.83 5.60 6.94
N SER A 160 -7.70 6.29 6.92
CA SER A 160 -6.38 5.66 6.97
C SER A 160 -6.10 5.06 8.36
N THR A 161 -6.58 5.71 9.42
CA THR A 161 -6.49 5.23 10.80
C THR A 161 -7.30 3.94 10.98
N ALA A 162 -8.54 3.89 10.47
CA ALA A 162 -9.36 2.69 10.48
C ALA A 162 -8.65 1.51 9.80
N TYR A 163 -8.12 1.73 8.59
CA TYR A 163 -7.36 0.70 7.88
C TYR A 163 -6.09 0.26 8.63
N CYS A 164 -5.37 1.20 9.24
CA CYS A 164 -4.20 0.89 10.06
C CYS A 164 -4.57 0.05 11.29
N LEU A 165 -5.65 0.38 11.99
CA LEU A 165 -6.14 -0.35 13.16
C LEU A 165 -6.56 -1.77 12.79
N GLU A 166 -7.16 -1.96 11.60
CA GLU A 166 -7.47 -3.29 11.09
C GLU A 166 -6.20 -4.14 10.88
N LEU A 167 -5.16 -3.59 10.24
CA LEU A 167 -3.88 -4.31 10.05
C LEU A 167 -3.18 -4.60 11.38
N LEU A 168 -3.23 -3.65 12.32
CA LEU A 168 -2.63 -3.78 13.64
C LEU A 168 -3.38 -4.82 14.50
N ALA A 169 -4.71 -4.90 14.38
CA ALA A 169 -5.49 -5.98 14.98
C ALA A 169 -5.08 -7.34 14.37
N ARG A 170 -4.94 -7.42 13.03
CA ARG A 170 -4.46 -8.65 12.36
C ARG A 170 -3.08 -9.07 12.86
N LYS A 171 -2.13 -8.14 13.03
CA LYS A 171 -0.80 -8.42 13.62
C LYS A 171 -0.92 -9.13 14.97
N TYR A 172 -1.84 -8.68 15.81
CA TYR A 172 -2.07 -9.25 17.13
C TYR A 172 -2.94 -10.54 17.15
N MET A 173 -3.56 -10.92 16.03
CA MET A 173 -4.33 -12.18 15.94
C MET A 173 -3.46 -13.44 15.89
N THR A 174 -2.13 -13.34 15.70
CA THR A 174 -1.24 -14.51 15.65
C THR A 174 -0.07 -14.44 16.65
N PRO A 175 -0.29 -14.44 17.98
CA PRO A 175 0.79 -14.46 18.94
C PRO A 175 1.21 -15.89 19.32
N PRO A 176 2.42 -16.06 19.88
CA PRO A 176 2.81 -17.29 20.56
C PRO A 176 1.89 -17.59 21.75
N THR A 177 1.70 -18.87 22.00
CA THR A 177 0.71 -19.55 22.85
C THR A 177 0.58 -19.06 24.31
N CYS A 178 1.48 -18.20 24.80
CA CYS A 178 1.58 -17.86 26.23
C CYS A 178 0.79 -16.62 26.67
N CYS A 179 0.38 -15.73 25.76
CA CYS A 179 -0.34 -14.48 26.09
C CYS A 179 -1.63 -14.29 25.27
N PHE A 180 -2.26 -15.39 24.88
CA PHE A 180 -3.34 -15.40 23.91
C PHE A 180 -4.55 -14.55 24.33
N SER A 181 -4.98 -14.64 25.59
CA SER A 181 -6.16 -13.93 26.10
C SER A 181 -5.98 -12.40 26.13
N SER A 182 -4.83 -11.90 26.61
CA SER A 182 -4.60 -10.45 26.72
C SER A 182 -4.41 -9.77 25.36
N ILE A 183 -3.73 -10.43 24.43
CA ILE A 183 -3.49 -9.87 23.09
C ILE A 183 -4.78 -9.91 22.25
N LEU A 184 -5.61 -10.92 22.46
CA LEU A 184 -6.93 -10.97 21.89
C LEU A 184 -7.82 -9.81 22.38
N THR A 185 -7.80 -9.54 23.68
CA THR A 185 -8.56 -8.40 24.21
C THR A 185 -8.14 -7.08 23.58
N LEU A 186 -6.83 -6.88 23.36
CA LEU A 186 -6.29 -5.71 22.69
C LEU A 186 -6.75 -5.60 21.24
N SER A 187 -6.76 -6.71 20.50
CA SER A 187 -7.23 -6.74 19.10
C SER A 187 -8.70 -6.31 19.00
N ALA A 188 -9.55 -6.80 19.91
CA ALA A 188 -10.96 -6.39 19.98
C ALA A 188 -11.10 -4.90 20.33
N ASP A 189 -10.31 -4.40 21.30
CA ASP A 189 -10.35 -3.00 21.71
C ASP A 189 -9.94 -2.05 20.58
N LEU A 190 -8.93 -2.43 19.78
CA LEU A 190 -8.50 -1.67 18.59
C LEU A 190 -9.59 -1.63 17.51
N LEU A 191 -10.26 -2.74 17.25
CA LEU A 191 -11.36 -2.79 16.29
C LEU A 191 -12.58 -1.99 16.75
N GLN A 192 -12.83 -1.92 18.07
CA GLN A 192 -13.90 -1.10 18.63
C GLN A 192 -13.70 0.40 18.40
N MET A 193 -12.46 0.85 18.17
CA MET A 193 -12.17 2.26 17.81
C MET A 193 -12.61 2.62 16.38
N ILE A 194 -12.90 1.62 15.53
CA ILE A 194 -13.28 1.81 14.13
C ILE A 194 -14.82 1.98 14.02
N PRO A 195 -15.34 2.94 13.23
CA PRO A 195 -16.77 2.99 12.91
C PRO A 195 -17.18 1.79 12.04
N ASP A 196 -18.44 1.32 12.17
CA ASP A 196 -18.96 0.18 11.40
C ASP A 196 -18.11 -1.10 11.53
N ASN A 197 -17.69 -1.41 12.77
CA ASN A 197 -16.76 -2.49 13.09
C ASN A 197 -17.36 -3.91 13.13
N HIS A 198 -18.67 -4.07 12.85
CA HIS A 198 -19.35 -5.36 13.02
C HIS A 198 -18.66 -6.50 12.26
N ALA A 199 -18.45 -6.33 10.95
CA ALA A 199 -17.80 -7.34 10.11
C ALA A 199 -16.36 -7.66 10.55
N LEU A 200 -15.62 -6.67 11.09
CA LEU A 200 -14.26 -6.87 11.58
C LEU A 200 -14.23 -7.67 12.89
N LEU A 201 -15.18 -7.39 13.80
CA LEU A 201 -15.34 -8.15 15.04
C LEU A 201 -15.80 -9.59 14.77
N VAL A 202 -16.69 -9.79 13.78
CA VAL A 202 -17.08 -11.13 13.30
C VAL A 202 -15.86 -11.89 12.81
N LYS A 203 -15.04 -11.28 11.92
CA LYS A 203 -13.81 -11.89 11.40
C LYS A 203 -12.84 -12.27 12.50
N LEU A 204 -12.67 -11.41 13.51
CA LEU A 204 -11.86 -11.69 14.69
C LEU A 204 -12.37 -12.96 15.39
N CYS A 205 -13.64 -12.98 15.78
CA CYS A 205 -14.25 -14.09 16.54
C CYS A 205 -14.31 -15.40 15.75
N ALA A 206 -14.52 -15.34 14.44
CA ALA A 206 -14.57 -16.50 13.56
C ALA A 206 -13.21 -17.21 13.48
N PHE A 207 -12.11 -16.45 13.44
CA PHE A 207 -10.78 -17.00 13.20
C PHE A 207 -10.14 -17.67 14.42
N ILE A 208 -10.47 -17.18 15.62
CA ILE A 208 -9.76 -17.55 16.85
C ILE A 208 -10.12 -18.97 17.29
N PRO A 209 -9.13 -19.87 17.45
CA PRO A 209 -9.34 -21.13 18.15
C PRO A 209 -9.41 -20.88 19.67
N GLY A 210 -10.27 -21.61 20.37
CA GLY A 210 -10.41 -21.46 21.81
C GLY A 210 -11.40 -22.46 22.41
N SER A 211 -11.40 -22.56 23.74
CA SER A 211 -12.45 -23.28 24.46
C SER A 211 -13.81 -22.57 24.25
N PRO A 212 -14.95 -23.29 24.35
CA PRO A 212 -16.27 -22.68 24.17
C PRO A 212 -16.52 -21.53 25.15
N ALA A 213 -15.96 -21.59 26.36
CA ALA A 213 -16.05 -20.53 27.35
C ALA A 213 -15.29 -19.26 26.93
N GLU A 214 -14.07 -19.39 26.38
CA GLU A 214 -13.29 -18.26 25.88
C GLU A 214 -13.95 -17.62 24.65
N ILE A 215 -14.50 -18.44 23.74
CA ILE A 215 -15.25 -17.96 22.57
C ILE A 215 -16.48 -17.19 23.03
N GLN A 216 -17.24 -17.71 24.00
CA GLN A 216 -18.42 -17.04 24.52
C GLN A 216 -18.07 -15.69 25.20
N GLN A 217 -16.99 -15.64 25.98
CA GLN A 217 -16.51 -14.39 26.57
C GLN A 217 -16.13 -13.35 25.51
N LEU A 218 -15.50 -13.79 24.41
CA LEU A 218 -15.15 -12.91 23.30
C LEU A 218 -16.40 -12.38 22.58
N HIS A 219 -17.39 -13.24 22.32
CA HIS A 219 -18.67 -12.83 21.73
C HIS A 219 -19.37 -11.79 22.61
N GLN A 220 -19.42 -12.01 23.92
CA GLN A 220 -19.97 -11.05 24.87
C GLN A 220 -19.24 -9.70 24.84
N LYS A 221 -17.91 -9.72 24.81
CA LYS A 221 -17.10 -8.48 24.70
C LYS A 221 -17.37 -7.73 23.39
N CYS A 222 -17.56 -8.46 22.29
CA CYS A 222 -17.80 -7.89 20.97
C CYS A 222 -19.28 -7.56 20.70
N GLY A 223 -20.20 -7.86 21.63
CA GLY A 223 -21.63 -7.66 21.43
C GLY A 223 -22.25 -8.57 20.37
N LEU A 224 -21.66 -9.75 20.14
CA LEU A 224 -22.11 -10.74 19.14
C LEU A 224 -23.05 -11.79 19.77
N PRO A 225 -23.96 -12.41 18.98
CA PRO A 225 -24.83 -13.48 19.46
C PRO A 225 -24.05 -14.68 19.98
N ALA A 226 -24.67 -15.45 20.87
CA ALA A 226 -24.05 -16.66 21.39
C ALA A 226 -23.83 -17.67 20.26
N PRO A 227 -22.73 -18.46 20.29
CA PRO A 227 -22.38 -19.39 19.20
C PRO A 227 -23.44 -20.47 18.94
N GLU A 228 -24.28 -20.76 19.94
CA GLU A 228 -25.40 -21.70 19.85
C GLU A 228 -26.57 -21.12 19.02
N ASP A 229 -26.87 -19.83 19.21
CA ASP A 229 -27.97 -19.13 18.53
C ASP A 229 -27.59 -18.70 17.10
N CYS A 230 -26.30 -18.57 16.80
CA CYS A 230 -25.81 -18.17 15.48
C CYS A 230 -26.31 -19.09 14.36
N GLY A 231 -26.50 -20.38 14.62
CA GLY A 231 -26.94 -21.34 13.61
C GLY A 231 -28.37 -21.09 13.10
N SER A 232 -29.32 -20.84 14.01
CA SER A 232 -30.72 -20.56 13.64
C SER A 232 -30.86 -19.20 12.98
N LEU A 233 -30.18 -18.18 13.52
CA LEU A 233 -30.17 -16.82 12.96
C LEU A 233 -29.59 -16.80 11.54
N ALA A 234 -28.58 -17.62 11.26
CA ALA A 234 -28.01 -17.73 9.92
C ALA A 234 -29.01 -18.34 8.91
N GLU A 235 -29.79 -19.34 9.31
CA GLU A 235 -30.83 -19.92 8.46
C GLU A 235 -32.00 -18.94 8.21
N GLU A 236 -32.31 -18.07 9.17
CA GLU A 236 -33.26 -16.97 9.00
C GLU A 236 -32.76 -15.95 7.98
N ALA A 237 -31.53 -15.45 8.13
CA ALA A 237 -30.93 -14.51 7.19
C ALA A 237 -30.85 -15.08 5.75
N LEU A 238 -30.58 -16.39 5.62
CA LEU A 238 -30.57 -17.05 4.32
C LEU A 238 -31.97 -17.10 3.67
N ARG A 239 -33.03 -17.28 4.47
CA ARG A 239 -34.43 -17.21 3.97
C ARG A 239 -34.82 -15.82 3.52
N ASP A 240 -34.27 -14.79 4.17
CA ASP A 240 -34.51 -13.39 3.85
C ASP A 240 -33.67 -12.90 2.65
N GLY A 241 -32.74 -13.73 2.16
CA GLY A 241 -31.91 -13.45 0.99
C GLY A 241 -30.64 -12.64 1.30
N ASP A 242 -30.34 -12.40 2.57
CA ASP A 242 -29.09 -11.76 2.99
C ASP A 242 -27.98 -12.80 3.18
N LEU A 243 -27.28 -13.07 2.07
CA LEU A 243 -26.19 -14.03 2.05
C LEU A 243 -25.02 -13.60 2.94
N PHE A 244 -24.68 -12.31 2.98
CA PHE A 244 -23.47 -11.85 3.66
C PHE A 244 -23.59 -12.06 5.17
N SER A 245 -24.70 -11.59 5.76
CA SER A 245 -24.95 -11.79 7.19
C SER A 245 -25.21 -13.25 7.56
N ALA A 246 -25.81 -14.05 6.66
CA ALA A 246 -25.94 -15.50 6.88
C ALA A 246 -24.57 -16.19 6.97
N LEU A 247 -23.60 -15.80 6.14
CA LEU A 247 -22.23 -16.33 6.19
C LEU A 247 -21.49 -15.88 7.45
N GLU A 248 -21.66 -14.63 7.88
CA GLU A 248 -21.09 -14.11 9.14
C GLU A 248 -21.53 -14.96 10.33
N LEU A 249 -22.85 -15.20 10.44
CA LEU A 249 -23.43 -15.98 11.53
C LEU A 249 -23.04 -17.47 11.45
N HIS A 250 -23.01 -18.07 10.26
CA HIS A 250 -22.55 -19.45 10.12
C HIS A 250 -21.08 -19.63 10.50
N LEU A 251 -20.20 -18.66 10.22
CA LEU A 251 -18.80 -18.71 10.65
C LEU A 251 -18.62 -18.61 12.17
N LEU A 252 -19.51 -17.89 12.85
CA LEU A 252 -19.54 -17.78 14.31
C LEU A 252 -20.18 -18.99 15.01
N SER A 253 -20.89 -19.84 14.25
CA SER A 253 -21.59 -21.00 14.78
C SER A 253 -20.63 -22.16 15.11
N SER A 254 -21.19 -23.24 15.68
CA SER A 254 -20.45 -24.49 15.92
C SER A 254 -20.08 -25.25 14.63
N GLU A 255 -20.70 -24.91 13.49
CA GLU A 255 -20.51 -25.58 12.19
C GLU A 255 -20.08 -24.59 11.08
N PRO A 256 -18.87 -24.01 11.17
CA PRO A 256 -18.37 -23.06 10.17
C PRO A 256 -18.16 -23.68 8.78
N GLU A 257 -18.16 -25.02 8.67
CA GLU A 257 -18.04 -25.73 7.40
C GLU A 257 -19.20 -25.42 6.44
N ARG A 258 -20.39 -25.13 6.97
CA ARG A 258 -21.59 -24.83 6.17
C ARG A 258 -21.48 -23.47 5.48
N ALA A 259 -20.89 -22.48 6.15
CA ALA A 259 -20.56 -21.19 5.53
C ALA A 259 -19.67 -21.38 4.29
N LEU A 260 -18.67 -22.25 4.39
CA LEU A 260 -17.74 -22.50 3.30
C LEU A 260 -18.43 -23.12 2.08
N GLN A 261 -19.31 -24.11 2.30
CA GLN A 261 -20.06 -24.74 1.21
C GLN A 261 -20.97 -23.75 0.48
N ILE A 262 -21.76 -22.97 1.24
CA ILE A 262 -22.71 -21.99 0.69
C ILE A 262 -21.95 -20.87 -0.04
N GLY A 263 -20.92 -20.32 0.61
CA GLY A 263 -20.16 -19.20 0.07
C GLY A 263 -19.36 -19.57 -1.18
N ILE A 264 -18.70 -20.73 -1.22
CA ILE A 264 -17.98 -21.19 -2.42
C ILE A 264 -18.96 -21.44 -3.57
N ALA A 265 -20.10 -22.09 -3.32
CA ALA A 265 -21.10 -22.33 -4.35
C ALA A 265 -21.57 -21.02 -4.99
N HIS A 266 -21.88 -20.01 -4.17
CA HIS A 266 -22.27 -18.69 -4.65
C HIS A 266 -21.17 -18.02 -5.48
N VAL A 267 -19.91 -18.03 -5.02
CA VAL A 267 -18.79 -17.45 -5.76
C VAL A 267 -18.59 -18.13 -7.11
N LYS A 268 -18.73 -19.47 -7.16
CA LYS A 268 -18.65 -20.21 -8.43
C LYS A 268 -19.76 -19.81 -9.39
N GLU A 269 -20.99 -19.66 -8.91
CA GLU A 269 -22.12 -19.20 -9.73
C GLU A 269 -21.88 -17.79 -10.30
N GLN A 270 -21.36 -16.87 -9.48
CA GLN A 270 -21.01 -15.51 -9.93
C GLN A 270 -19.92 -15.52 -11.00
N LEU A 271 -18.87 -16.33 -10.82
CA LEU A 271 -17.76 -16.42 -11.77
C LEU A 271 -18.15 -17.00 -13.14
N VAL A 272 -19.25 -17.78 -13.21
CA VAL A 272 -19.81 -18.26 -14.49
C VAL A 272 -20.59 -17.15 -15.22
N GLY A 273 -21.11 -16.16 -14.49
CA GLY A 273 -21.80 -15.01 -15.06
C GLY A 273 -20.87 -14.11 -15.90
N SER A 274 -21.44 -13.34 -16.83
CA SER A 274 -20.66 -12.44 -17.71
C SER A 274 -20.30 -11.10 -17.07
N ASP A 275 -21.00 -10.70 -15.99
CA ASP A 275 -20.97 -9.34 -15.43
C ASP A 275 -20.40 -9.27 -14.00
N TRP A 276 -19.67 -10.29 -13.56
CA TRP A 276 -19.10 -10.29 -12.21
C TRP A 276 -17.94 -9.29 -12.08
N THR A 277 -17.78 -8.73 -10.89
CA THR A 277 -16.66 -7.85 -10.54
C THR A 277 -15.95 -8.34 -9.29
N VAL A 278 -14.67 -7.98 -9.15
CA VAL A 278 -13.86 -8.32 -7.97
C VAL A 278 -14.51 -7.79 -6.69
N ASP A 279 -15.12 -6.61 -6.74
CA ASP A 279 -15.76 -5.97 -5.59
C ASP A 279 -16.97 -6.74 -5.05
N VAL A 280 -17.63 -7.56 -5.88
CA VAL A 280 -18.77 -8.41 -5.47
C VAL A 280 -18.29 -9.71 -4.84
N VAL A 281 -17.26 -10.33 -5.42
CA VAL A 281 -16.77 -11.65 -5.00
C VAL A 281 -15.80 -11.57 -3.83
N HIS A 282 -14.97 -10.52 -3.78
CA HIS A 282 -13.92 -10.37 -2.78
C HIS A 282 -14.44 -10.32 -1.33
N PRO A 283 -15.51 -9.58 -0.98
CA PRO A 283 -16.01 -9.55 0.40
C PRO A 283 -16.40 -10.93 0.94
N ILE A 284 -17.01 -11.77 0.09
CA ILE A 284 -17.39 -13.14 0.45
C ILE A 284 -16.14 -14.00 0.68
N LEU A 285 -15.18 -13.98 -0.25
CA LEU A 285 -13.93 -14.74 -0.10
C LEU A 285 -13.09 -14.26 1.08
N ASP A 286 -13.05 -12.95 1.32
CA ASP A 286 -12.36 -12.37 2.48
C ASP A 286 -12.98 -12.88 3.77
N LEU A 287 -14.31 -12.86 3.89
CA LEU A 287 -15.02 -13.41 5.05
C LEU A 287 -14.74 -14.91 5.24
N LEU A 288 -14.86 -15.72 4.19
CA LEU A 288 -14.58 -17.17 4.23
C LEU A 288 -13.14 -17.49 4.62
N SER A 289 -12.19 -16.58 4.36
CA SER A 289 -10.79 -16.76 4.75
C SER A 289 -10.56 -16.75 6.27
N TYR A 290 -11.51 -16.23 7.05
CA TYR A 290 -11.45 -16.21 8.52
C TYR A 290 -12.03 -17.49 9.17
N ILE A 291 -12.31 -18.53 8.39
CA ILE A 291 -12.61 -19.85 8.95
C ILE A 291 -11.44 -20.35 9.82
N ARG A 292 -11.75 -20.99 10.95
CA ARG A 292 -10.74 -21.55 11.85
C ARG A 292 -9.84 -22.54 11.11
N THR A 293 -8.53 -22.31 11.21
CA THR A 293 -7.50 -23.11 10.53
C THR A 293 -7.60 -24.60 10.86
N GLU A 294 -7.89 -24.95 12.12
CA GLU A 294 -8.07 -26.34 12.58
C GLU A 294 -9.22 -27.07 11.87
N ARG A 295 -10.31 -26.34 11.52
CA ARG A 295 -11.47 -26.88 10.82
C ARG A 295 -11.22 -27.00 9.33
N LEU A 296 -10.51 -26.02 8.75
CA LEU A 296 -10.16 -26.01 7.34
C LEU A 296 -9.19 -27.14 6.97
N ILE A 297 -8.30 -27.54 7.88
CA ILE A 297 -7.29 -28.59 7.63
C ILE A 297 -7.87 -30.01 7.74
N MET A 298 -9.09 -30.17 8.26
CA MET A 298 -9.74 -31.48 8.38
C MET A 298 -9.84 -32.20 7.04
N THR A 299 -9.66 -33.53 7.05
CA THR A 299 -9.68 -34.38 5.85
C THR A 299 -11.00 -34.32 5.07
N LYS A 300 -12.12 -34.11 5.76
CA LYS A 300 -13.45 -33.93 5.16
C LYS A 300 -13.59 -32.63 4.34
N MET A 301 -12.73 -31.64 4.58
CA MET A 301 -12.80 -30.31 3.96
C MET A 301 -11.74 -30.12 2.87
N THR A 302 -11.07 -31.18 2.42
CA THR A 302 -9.95 -31.08 1.47
C THR A 302 -10.34 -30.45 0.14
N GLU A 303 -11.51 -30.80 -0.39
CA GLU A 303 -12.06 -30.22 -1.63
C GLU A 303 -12.36 -28.74 -1.41
N ALA A 304 -13.27 -28.41 -0.48
CA ALA A 304 -13.66 -27.04 -0.16
C ALA A 304 -12.46 -26.12 0.16
N ARG A 305 -11.47 -26.61 0.91
CA ARG A 305 -10.21 -25.90 1.16
C ARG A 305 -9.47 -25.61 -0.14
N SER A 306 -9.37 -26.58 -1.03
CA SER A 306 -8.65 -26.42 -2.30
C SER A 306 -9.32 -25.39 -3.19
N GLU A 307 -10.65 -25.41 -3.27
CA GLU A 307 -11.39 -24.41 -4.06
C GLU A 307 -11.25 -23.01 -3.47
N LEU A 308 -11.35 -22.88 -2.14
CA LEU A 308 -11.12 -21.60 -1.46
C LEU A 308 -9.73 -21.04 -1.76
N LEU A 309 -8.69 -21.86 -1.66
CA LEU A 309 -7.31 -21.43 -1.93
C LEU A 309 -7.12 -20.99 -3.39
N ILE A 310 -7.72 -21.70 -4.34
CA ILE A 310 -7.67 -21.35 -5.77
C ILE A 310 -8.41 -20.03 -6.03
N LEU A 311 -9.62 -19.88 -5.48
CA LEU A 311 -10.43 -18.67 -5.65
C LEU A 311 -9.76 -17.45 -5.01
N CYS A 312 -9.26 -17.57 -3.79
CA CYS A 312 -8.49 -16.51 -3.12
C CYS A 312 -7.17 -16.20 -3.85
N GLY A 313 -6.50 -17.21 -4.42
CA GLY A 313 -5.29 -17.02 -5.23
C GLY A 313 -5.57 -16.20 -6.49
N TYR A 314 -6.63 -16.55 -7.24
CA TYR A 314 -7.01 -15.84 -8.46
C TYR A 314 -7.49 -14.41 -8.19
N ILE A 315 -8.44 -14.24 -7.27
CA ILE A 315 -8.94 -12.91 -6.90
C ILE A 315 -7.82 -12.06 -6.28
N GLY A 316 -6.94 -12.67 -5.48
CA GLY A 316 -5.74 -12.02 -4.95
C GLY A 316 -4.79 -11.54 -6.05
N ALA A 317 -4.64 -12.28 -7.16
CA ALA A 317 -3.86 -11.85 -8.32
C ALA A 317 -4.45 -10.60 -8.97
N LEU A 318 -5.77 -10.56 -9.17
CA LEU A 318 -6.47 -9.40 -9.72
C LEU A 318 -6.35 -8.17 -8.80
N LEU A 319 -6.49 -8.37 -7.49
CA LEU A 319 -6.25 -7.32 -6.50
C LEU A 319 -4.81 -6.83 -6.51
N ALA A 320 -3.82 -7.73 -6.63
CA ALA A 320 -2.41 -7.36 -6.75
C ALA A 320 -2.13 -6.52 -7.99
N ILE A 321 -2.75 -6.84 -9.14
CA ILE A 321 -2.67 -6.02 -10.35
C ILE A 321 -3.23 -4.62 -10.09
N SER A 322 -4.41 -4.53 -9.46
CA SER A 322 -5.04 -3.23 -9.18
C SER A 322 -4.21 -2.33 -8.24
N ARG A 323 -3.49 -2.95 -7.30
CA ARG A 323 -2.62 -2.27 -6.33
C ARG A 323 -1.19 -2.07 -6.83
N ASN A 324 -0.89 -2.44 -8.08
CA ASN A 324 0.45 -2.41 -8.67
C ASN A 324 1.51 -3.20 -7.88
N TYR A 325 1.12 -4.31 -7.24
CA TYR A 325 2.08 -5.21 -6.57
C TYR A 325 2.75 -6.14 -7.58
N THR A 326 3.58 -5.55 -8.44
CA THR A 326 4.14 -6.23 -9.63
C THR A 326 5.00 -7.45 -9.30
N SER A 327 5.65 -7.49 -8.14
CA SER A 327 6.52 -8.61 -7.74
C SER A 327 5.74 -9.90 -7.46
N ILE A 328 4.53 -9.79 -6.89
CA ILE A 328 3.74 -10.95 -6.45
C ILE A 328 2.73 -11.44 -7.48
N VAL A 329 2.38 -10.64 -8.50
CA VAL A 329 1.39 -11.02 -9.52
C VAL A 329 1.76 -12.34 -10.21
N PRO A 330 2.99 -12.56 -10.72
CA PRO A 330 3.37 -13.84 -11.31
C PRO A 330 3.26 -15.00 -10.32
N ALA A 331 3.67 -14.77 -9.06
CA ALA A 331 3.64 -15.78 -8.02
C ALA A 331 2.21 -16.22 -7.67
N LEU A 332 1.23 -15.30 -7.67
CA LEU A 332 -0.18 -15.62 -7.42
C LEU A 332 -0.82 -16.42 -8.55
N TYR A 333 -0.53 -16.08 -9.81
CA TYR A 333 -0.99 -16.88 -10.96
C TYR A 333 -0.35 -18.27 -10.99
N GLU A 334 0.94 -18.37 -10.67
CA GLU A 334 1.64 -19.64 -10.58
C GLU A 334 1.10 -20.49 -9.42
N TYR A 335 0.93 -19.90 -8.24
CA TYR A 335 0.30 -20.52 -7.07
C TYR A 335 -1.06 -21.14 -7.42
N THR A 336 -1.93 -20.34 -8.04
CA THR A 336 -3.27 -20.78 -8.47
C THR A 336 -3.19 -21.93 -9.47
N SER A 337 -2.31 -21.82 -10.47
CA SER A 337 -2.10 -22.85 -11.48
C SER A 337 -1.54 -24.15 -10.90
N GLN A 338 -0.60 -24.07 -9.96
CA GLN A 338 -0.03 -25.24 -9.29
C GLN A 338 -1.08 -25.97 -8.44
N LEU A 339 -1.94 -25.23 -7.75
CA LEU A 339 -3.05 -25.82 -6.98
C LEU A 339 -4.05 -26.54 -7.88
N MET A 340 -4.41 -25.94 -9.01
CA MET A 340 -5.31 -26.57 -10.00
C MET A 340 -4.71 -27.82 -10.66
N LYS A 341 -3.38 -27.90 -10.82
CA LYS A 341 -2.70 -29.09 -11.38
C LYS A 341 -2.61 -30.24 -10.38
N ARG A 342 -2.41 -29.93 -9.10
CA ARG A 342 -2.15 -30.94 -8.05
C ARG A 342 -3.43 -31.53 -7.47
N ARG A 343 -4.59 -30.92 -7.69
CA ARG A 343 -5.83 -31.25 -7.01
C ARG A 343 -6.98 -31.33 -8.02
N GLU A 344 -7.82 -32.35 -7.89
CA GLU A 344 -9.07 -32.44 -8.64
C GLU A 344 -10.10 -31.52 -7.97
N VAL A 345 -10.45 -30.42 -8.62
CA VAL A 345 -11.31 -29.37 -8.06
C VAL A 345 -12.30 -28.86 -9.11
N SER A 346 -13.53 -28.54 -8.68
CA SER A 346 -14.61 -28.10 -9.56
C SER A 346 -14.77 -26.57 -9.60
N VAL A 347 -13.71 -25.85 -9.98
CA VAL A 347 -13.72 -24.38 -10.12
C VAL A 347 -13.98 -23.93 -11.56
N PRO A 348 -14.72 -22.82 -11.78
CA PRO A 348 -15.02 -22.28 -13.11
C PRO A 348 -13.83 -21.50 -13.71
N LEU A 349 -12.62 -22.04 -13.59
CA LEU A 349 -11.38 -21.43 -14.07
C LEU A 349 -10.62 -22.45 -14.92
N LYS A 350 -9.95 -21.99 -15.99
CA LYS A 350 -9.08 -22.83 -16.82
C LYS A 350 -7.63 -22.39 -16.69
N ILE A 351 -6.72 -23.36 -16.56
CA ILE A 351 -5.28 -23.10 -16.46
C ILE A 351 -4.77 -22.33 -17.70
N GLU A 352 -5.30 -22.63 -18.88
CA GLU A 352 -4.96 -21.94 -20.12
C GLU A 352 -5.33 -20.45 -20.07
N GLN A 353 -6.48 -20.11 -19.49
CA GLN A 353 -6.92 -18.71 -19.33
C GLN A 353 -5.95 -17.97 -18.40
N LEU A 354 -5.56 -18.58 -17.28
CA LEU A 354 -4.60 -18.00 -16.34
C LEU A 354 -3.25 -17.69 -17.01
N SER A 355 -2.75 -18.60 -17.86
CA SER A 355 -1.50 -18.35 -18.59
C SER A 355 -1.61 -17.20 -19.59
N VAL A 356 -2.73 -17.11 -20.32
CA VAL A 356 -2.96 -16.03 -21.29
C VAL A 356 -3.07 -14.67 -20.60
N GLU A 357 -3.79 -14.60 -19.46
CA GLU A 357 -3.89 -13.39 -18.66
C GLU A 357 -2.53 -12.94 -18.12
N LEU A 358 -1.73 -13.87 -17.59
CA LEU A 358 -0.41 -13.57 -17.07
C LEU A 358 0.53 -13.05 -18.16
N ASP A 359 0.52 -13.66 -19.35
CA ASP A 359 1.35 -13.22 -20.46
C ASP A 359 0.88 -11.86 -21.02
N ALA A 360 -0.43 -11.62 -21.06
CA ALA A 360 -0.98 -10.31 -21.41
C ALA A 360 -0.55 -9.22 -20.41
N TRP A 361 -0.58 -9.53 -19.10
CA TRP A 361 -0.10 -8.62 -18.06
C TRP A 361 1.40 -8.34 -18.20
N ARG A 362 2.23 -9.36 -18.44
CA ARG A 362 3.69 -9.19 -18.68
C ARG A 362 3.97 -8.28 -19.88
N ALA A 363 3.22 -8.44 -20.97
CA ALA A 363 3.35 -7.59 -22.15
C ALA A 363 2.98 -6.12 -21.86
N CYS A 364 1.98 -5.89 -20.99
CA CYS A 364 1.61 -4.54 -20.56
C CYS A 364 2.65 -3.91 -19.62
N ALA A 365 3.18 -4.69 -18.67
CA ALA A 365 4.14 -4.23 -17.68
C ALA A 365 5.48 -3.78 -18.30
N GLN A 366 5.92 -4.42 -19.38
CA GLN A 366 7.18 -4.10 -20.07
C GLN A 366 7.13 -2.79 -20.89
N ASN A 367 5.94 -2.30 -21.25
CA ASN A 367 5.76 -1.13 -22.13
C ASN A 367 5.63 0.22 -21.39
N ASN A 368 6.06 0.32 -20.12
CA ASN A 368 6.10 1.57 -19.33
C ASN A 368 4.84 2.45 -19.50
N GLY A 369 3.66 1.88 -19.24
CA GLY A 369 2.45 2.68 -19.00
C GLY A 369 1.76 3.30 -20.21
N VAL A 370 2.09 2.92 -21.46
CA VAL A 370 1.14 3.13 -22.56
C VAL A 370 0.03 2.10 -22.38
N TYR A 371 -1.04 2.51 -21.70
CA TYR A 371 -2.28 1.76 -21.58
C TYR A 371 -2.86 1.56 -23.00
N VAL A 372 -2.40 0.54 -23.71
CA VAL A 372 -3.26 -0.15 -24.68
C VAL A 372 -4.44 -0.61 -23.85
N THR A 373 -5.64 -0.16 -24.22
CA THR A 373 -6.91 -0.54 -23.59
C THR A 373 -6.82 -1.98 -23.09
N PRO A 374 -6.93 -2.21 -21.77
CA PRO A 374 -6.88 -3.56 -21.26
C PRO A 374 -7.89 -4.42 -22.03
N PRO A 375 -7.59 -5.71 -22.30
CA PRO A 375 -8.63 -6.62 -22.77
C PRO A 375 -9.85 -6.48 -21.84
N TYR A 376 -11.05 -6.65 -22.39
CA TYR A 376 -12.35 -6.44 -21.73
C TYR A 376 -12.48 -6.97 -20.29
N PHE A 377 -11.58 -7.86 -19.85
CA PHE A 377 -11.41 -8.41 -18.50
C PHE A 377 -10.99 -7.42 -17.39
N PHE A 378 -10.23 -6.35 -17.67
CA PHE A 378 -9.76 -5.43 -16.59
C PHE A 378 -10.67 -4.21 -16.37
N ARG A 379 -11.90 -4.23 -16.88
CA ARG A 379 -12.77 -3.04 -16.94
C ARG A 379 -13.39 -2.60 -15.61
N ALA A 380 -13.18 -3.33 -14.52
CA ALA A 380 -13.84 -3.04 -13.26
C ALA A 380 -12.87 -3.14 -12.07
N ILE A 381 -11.90 -2.23 -11.97
CA ILE A 381 -11.26 -1.96 -10.68
C ILE A 381 -10.99 -0.45 -10.57
N THR A 382 -11.89 0.25 -9.88
CA THR A 382 -11.84 1.70 -9.70
C THR A 382 -11.42 2.02 -8.28
N LEU A 383 -10.13 1.91 -7.94
CA LEU A 383 -9.65 2.38 -6.63
C LEU A 383 -8.31 3.12 -6.73
N THR A 384 -8.42 4.45 -6.60
CA THR A 384 -7.50 5.41 -5.94
C THR A 384 -6.00 5.26 -6.19
N ASN A 385 -5.48 5.95 -7.21
CA ASN A 385 -4.27 6.80 -7.29
C ASN A 385 -3.08 6.63 -6.29
N GLN A 386 -2.80 5.47 -5.72
CA GLN A 386 -1.60 5.23 -4.91
C GLN A 386 -0.71 4.21 -5.64
N ARG A 387 0.34 4.73 -6.28
CA ARG A 387 1.11 4.09 -7.36
C ARG A 387 2.40 3.39 -6.91
N LEU A 388 2.49 2.82 -5.70
CA LEU A 388 3.80 2.43 -5.18
C LEU A 388 3.74 1.14 -4.34
N CYS A 389 4.75 0.27 -4.50
CA CYS A 389 4.93 -1.01 -3.78
C CYS A 389 5.20 -0.82 -2.28
N ASP A 390 4.96 -1.82 -1.44
CA ASP A 390 5.31 -1.70 -0.01
C ASP A 390 6.82 -1.84 0.19
N TYR A 391 7.42 -0.92 0.95
CA TYR A 391 8.85 -0.89 1.27
C TYR A 391 9.03 -0.70 2.77
N VAL A 392 9.50 -1.75 3.44
CA VAL A 392 9.77 -1.73 4.88
C VAL A 392 11.15 -1.14 5.17
N THR A 393 11.30 -0.61 6.37
CA THR A 393 12.59 -0.17 6.92
C THR A 393 13.67 -1.24 6.75
N GLY A 394 14.76 -0.85 6.08
CA GLY A 394 15.91 -1.73 5.85
C GLY A 394 15.79 -2.66 4.64
N SER A 395 14.77 -2.50 3.77
CA SER A 395 14.58 -3.33 2.56
C SER A 395 15.79 -3.35 1.62
N ASN A 396 16.56 -2.27 1.58
CA ASN A 396 17.74 -2.15 0.72
C ASN A 396 19.04 -2.50 1.43
N LEU A 397 18.98 -2.96 2.68
CA LEU A 397 20.19 -3.33 3.41
C LEU A 397 20.83 -4.59 2.78
N PRO A 398 22.15 -4.60 2.59
CA PRO A 398 22.85 -5.77 2.06
C PRO A 398 22.69 -6.96 3.01
N SER A 399 22.38 -8.15 2.47
CA SER A 399 22.42 -9.38 3.26
C SER A 399 23.87 -9.83 3.47
N HIS A 400 24.30 -10.01 4.73
CA HIS A 400 25.72 -10.26 5.03
C HIS A 400 26.05 -11.69 5.48
N SER A 401 25.05 -12.55 5.76
CA SER A 401 25.31 -13.84 6.43
C SER A 401 24.64 -15.06 5.81
N ASP A 402 23.38 -14.97 5.37
CA ASP A 402 22.66 -16.12 4.80
C ASP A 402 22.07 -15.77 3.42
N LEU A 403 22.50 -16.49 2.38
CA LEU A 403 21.99 -16.36 1.02
C LEU A 403 20.60 -17.03 0.92
N GLN A 404 19.57 -16.33 1.38
CA GLN A 404 18.19 -16.78 1.17
C GLN A 404 17.68 -16.27 -0.18
N LEU A 405 17.16 -17.19 -0.99
CA LEU A 405 16.52 -16.90 -2.26
C LEU A 405 15.02 -16.79 -2.05
N SER A 406 14.40 -15.77 -2.65
CA SER A 406 12.95 -15.62 -2.65
C SER A 406 12.32 -16.75 -3.45
N CYS A 407 11.33 -17.45 -2.87
CA CYS A 407 10.60 -18.49 -3.59
C CYS A 407 9.70 -17.93 -4.71
N PHE A 408 9.44 -16.62 -4.74
CA PHE A 408 8.67 -15.96 -5.80
C PHE A 408 9.53 -15.63 -7.02
N THR A 409 10.74 -15.09 -6.80
CA THR A 409 11.57 -14.55 -7.89
C THR A 409 12.81 -15.38 -8.18
N GLY A 410 13.19 -16.30 -7.28
CA GLY A 410 14.47 -17.01 -7.32
C GLY A 410 15.69 -16.10 -7.08
N GLN A 411 15.48 -14.81 -6.80
CA GLN A 411 16.54 -13.84 -6.58
C GLN A 411 16.93 -13.79 -5.11
N ARG A 412 18.15 -13.32 -4.84
CA ARG A 412 18.65 -13.10 -3.49
C ARG A 412 17.81 -12.03 -2.78
N ILE A 413 17.35 -12.35 -1.57
CA ILE A 413 16.62 -11.40 -0.75
C ILE A 413 17.59 -10.34 -0.19
N GLN A 414 17.20 -9.08 -0.33
CA GLN A 414 17.82 -7.93 0.32
C GLN A 414 16.92 -7.48 1.48
N GLY A 415 17.53 -7.00 2.56
CA GLY A 415 16.79 -6.58 3.75
C GLY A 415 16.13 -7.73 4.54
N PRO A 416 15.04 -7.43 5.27
CA PRO A 416 14.35 -8.37 6.14
C PRO A 416 13.74 -9.56 5.38
N VAL A 417 13.92 -10.76 5.92
CA VAL A 417 13.41 -12.01 5.35
C VAL A 417 12.23 -12.53 6.14
N PHE A 418 11.20 -13.01 5.44
CA PHE A 418 10.06 -13.70 6.03
C PHE A 418 10.13 -15.20 5.68
N LEU A 419 10.22 -16.04 6.71
CA LEU A 419 10.24 -17.50 6.58
C LEU A 419 8.81 -18.05 6.56
N LEU A 420 8.52 -18.93 5.62
CA LEU A 420 7.25 -19.64 5.53
C LEU A 420 7.19 -20.81 6.55
N GLU A 421 6.01 -21.41 6.70
CA GLU A 421 5.75 -22.42 7.73
C GLU A 421 6.62 -23.70 7.62
N ASP A 422 7.23 -23.93 6.45
CA ASP A 422 8.12 -25.07 6.22
C ASP A 422 9.54 -24.84 6.75
N ASN A 423 9.84 -23.64 7.26
CA ASN A 423 11.16 -23.17 7.70
C ASN A 423 12.26 -23.34 6.65
N LYS A 424 11.89 -23.42 5.37
CA LYS A 424 12.81 -23.63 4.24
C LYS A 424 12.60 -22.59 3.16
N SER A 425 11.35 -22.33 2.83
CA SER A 425 10.96 -21.37 1.82
C SER A 425 10.91 -19.98 2.45
N ALA A 426 11.52 -19.02 1.76
CA ALA A 426 11.65 -17.65 2.23
C ALA A 426 11.16 -16.68 1.15
N ILE A 427 10.61 -15.55 1.57
CA ILE A 427 10.27 -14.40 0.72
C ILE A 427 10.76 -13.12 1.37
N SER A 428 10.91 -12.05 0.58
CA SER A 428 11.19 -10.74 1.17
C SER A 428 10.03 -10.30 2.05
N LEU A 429 10.29 -9.53 3.11
CA LEU A 429 9.22 -9.02 3.97
C LEU A 429 8.24 -8.13 3.18
N ASN A 430 8.73 -7.38 2.19
CA ASN A 430 7.90 -6.57 1.29
C ASN A 430 6.91 -7.44 0.51
N ASP A 431 7.38 -8.52 -0.10
CA ASP A 431 6.53 -9.46 -0.84
C ASP A 431 5.54 -10.14 0.09
N ALA A 432 5.95 -10.48 1.32
CA ALA A 432 5.06 -11.06 2.32
C ALA A 432 3.92 -10.11 2.69
N LEU A 433 4.21 -8.83 2.94
CA LEU A 433 3.21 -7.81 3.26
C LEU A 433 2.25 -7.56 2.09
N MET A 434 2.78 -7.42 0.87
CA MET A 434 1.97 -7.25 -0.33
C MET A 434 1.07 -8.47 -0.55
N TRP A 435 1.61 -9.68 -0.35
CA TRP A 435 0.85 -10.92 -0.44
C TRP A 435 -0.27 -10.98 0.60
N ALA A 436 0.04 -10.77 1.89
CA ALA A 436 -0.93 -10.88 2.99
C ALA A 436 -2.10 -9.87 2.86
N LYS A 437 -1.88 -8.74 2.18
CA LYS A 437 -2.92 -7.74 1.89
C LYS A 437 -3.91 -8.16 0.80
N VAL A 438 -3.55 -9.11 -0.07
CA VAL A 438 -4.39 -9.54 -1.21
C VAL A 438 -4.80 -11.02 -1.16
N ASN A 439 -4.00 -11.86 -0.50
CA ASN A 439 -4.26 -13.27 -0.29
C ASN A 439 -3.88 -13.66 1.15
N PRO A 440 -4.84 -14.07 1.97
CA PRO A 440 -4.60 -14.39 3.36
C PRO A 440 -3.82 -15.70 3.58
N PHE A 441 -3.79 -16.59 2.59
CA PHE A 441 -3.22 -17.93 2.72
C PHE A 441 -1.75 -18.00 2.33
N SER A 442 -1.01 -18.94 2.92
CA SER A 442 0.39 -19.19 2.60
C SER A 442 0.56 -19.59 1.12
N PRO A 443 1.62 -19.08 0.47
CA PRO A 443 1.98 -19.47 -0.90
C PRO A 443 2.35 -20.96 -1.04
N LEU A 444 2.54 -21.70 0.06
CA LEU A 444 2.76 -23.16 0.01
C LEU A 444 1.45 -23.94 -0.24
N GLY A 445 0.29 -23.30 -0.14
CA GLY A 445 -1.01 -23.92 -0.41
C GLY A 445 -1.45 -24.90 0.67
N THR A 446 -0.89 -24.80 1.87
CA THR A 446 -1.19 -25.65 3.04
C THR A 446 -2.57 -25.38 3.64
N GLY A 447 -3.12 -24.18 3.42
CA GLY A 447 -4.32 -23.69 4.09
C GLY A 447 -4.03 -22.88 5.36
N LEU A 448 -2.76 -22.74 5.75
CA LEU A 448 -2.35 -21.84 6.81
C LEU A 448 -2.40 -20.38 6.32
N ARG A 449 -2.71 -19.45 7.22
CA ARG A 449 -2.60 -18.01 6.92
C ARG A 449 -1.19 -17.51 7.17
N ILE A 450 -0.77 -16.54 6.35
CA ILE A 450 0.48 -15.80 6.54
C ILE A 450 0.19 -14.50 7.30
N ASN A 451 1.03 -14.14 8.27
CA ASN A 451 0.93 -12.87 8.98
C ASN A 451 2.32 -12.21 9.11
N PRO A 452 2.66 -11.26 8.22
CA PRO A 452 3.95 -10.58 8.20
C PRO A 452 3.94 -9.19 8.85
N PHE A 453 2.83 -8.76 9.46
CA PHE A 453 2.66 -7.41 10.02
C PHE A 453 3.41 -7.18 11.35
#